data_AF-A0A6J8A7T8-F1
#
_entry.id   AF-A0A6J8A7T8-F1
#
_cell.length_a   1.000
_cell.length_b   1.000
_cell.length_c   1.000
_cell.angle_alpha   90.00
_cell.angle_beta   90.00
_cell.angle_gamma   90.00
#
_symmetry.space_group_name_H-M   'P 1'
#
loop_
_entity.id
_entity.type
_entity.pdbx_description
1 polymer ?
#
loop_
_entity_poly.entity_id
_entity_poly.type
_entity_poly.pdbx_seq_one_letter_code
_entity_poly.pdbx_strand_id
1 'polypeptide(L)'
;MSVGKHPAIIHHMRAIFNVRTPLPRYQSSWDVDKVLSCITGWGDNSSLSMKILVQKLTMLLALTSAGRVSEIHKLNLDFMCDKGDHIIFQIPSLTKTCRPGKTKPELKFYKFEDNNLCVVECLRKYLELTEKIRDTNDRLNRNWLLLSFVKPHHPVTTSTLARWLKSVISSAGIDTANYKAHSTRSACTSKAFRAGVSSSEIMKQARWSNLTTFSRFYYKPLAGSDFQKAVLIR
;
A
#
# COMPACT_ATOMS: atom_id res chain seq x y z
N MET A 1 -36.90 25.72 -16.56
CA MET A 1 -36.67 24.60 -15.61
C MET A 1 -35.37 23.92 -15.99
N SER A 2 -34.43 23.69 -15.05
CA SER A 2 -33.18 22.98 -15.38
C SER A 2 -33.49 21.52 -15.70
N VAL A 3 -32.93 21.00 -16.80
CA VAL A 3 -33.11 19.62 -17.28
C VAL A 3 -32.83 18.59 -16.15
N GLY A 4 -31.82 18.84 -15.31
CA GLY A 4 -31.48 17.95 -14.19
C GLY A 4 -32.48 17.90 -13.03
N LYS A 5 -33.50 18.77 -13.03
CA LYS A 5 -34.56 18.82 -12.01
C LYS A 5 -35.89 18.22 -12.51
N HIS A 6 -35.95 17.76 -13.76
CA HIS A 6 -37.15 17.17 -14.32
C HIS A 6 -37.47 15.84 -13.60
N PRO A 7 -38.70 15.62 -13.09
CA PRO A 7 -39.06 14.43 -12.31
C PRO A 7 -38.74 13.10 -13.00
N ALA A 8 -38.99 13.02 -14.31
CA ALA A 8 -38.68 11.82 -15.10
C ALA A 8 -37.18 11.50 -15.14
N ILE A 9 -36.31 12.52 -15.22
CA ILE A 9 -34.85 12.35 -15.23
C ILE A 9 -34.36 11.91 -13.86
N ILE A 10 -34.88 12.52 -12.78
CA ILE A 10 -34.56 12.11 -11.40
C ILE A 10 -34.98 10.66 -11.15
N HIS A 11 -36.19 10.28 -11.58
CA HIS A 11 -36.71 8.93 -11.38
C HIS A 11 -35.91 7.91 -12.18
N HIS A 12 -35.57 8.21 -13.43
CA HIS A 12 -34.71 7.36 -14.26
C HIS A 12 -33.31 7.19 -13.65
N MET A 13 -32.68 8.25 -13.15
CA MET A 13 -31.38 8.17 -12.48
C MET A 13 -31.44 7.36 -11.18
N ARG A 14 -32.52 7.48 -10.39
CA ARG A 14 -32.77 6.64 -9.22
C ARG A 14 -32.98 5.18 -9.59
N ALA A 15 -33.72 4.89 -10.67
CA ALA A 15 -33.89 3.54 -11.17
C ALA A 15 -32.55 2.93 -11.59
N ILE A 16 -31.71 3.66 -12.33
CA ILE A 16 -30.35 3.23 -12.67
C ILE A 16 -29.52 2.98 -11.40
N PHE A 17 -29.59 3.88 -10.41
CA PHE A 17 -28.88 3.71 -9.15
C PHE A 17 -29.33 2.47 -8.39
N ASN A 18 -30.63 2.19 -8.31
CA ASN A 18 -31.17 1.00 -7.64
C ASN A 18 -30.75 -0.28 -8.37
N VAL A 19 -30.83 -0.29 -9.70
CA VAL A 19 -30.41 -1.42 -10.55
C VAL A 19 -28.91 -1.64 -10.49
N ARG A 20 -28.12 -0.56 -10.39
CA ARG A 20 -26.64 -0.59 -10.34
C ARG A 20 -26.15 0.01 -9.04
N THR A 21 -26.65 -0.50 -7.91
CA THR A 21 -26.23 0.00 -6.60
C THR A 21 -24.71 -0.13 -6.52
N PRO A 22 -23.95 0.97 -6.32
CA PRO A 22 -22.50 0.92 -6.33
C PRO A 22 -22.01 0.15 -5.10
N LEU A 23 -21.80 -1.15 -5.26
CA LEU A 23 -21.21 -1.97 -4.22
C LEU A 23 -19.70 -1.72 -4.18
N PRO A 24 -19.11 -1.50 -2.99
CA PRO A 24 -17.67 -1.46 -2.88
C PRO A 24 -17.11 -2.80 -3.34
N ARG A 25 -16.08 -2.76 -4.20
CA ARG A 25 -15.45 -3.96 -4.77
C ARG A 25 -15.03 -4.98 -3.69
N TYR A 26 -14.61 -4.49 -2.53
CA TYR A 26 -14.21 -5.31 -1.39
C TYR A 26 -15.22 -5.13 -0.25
N GLN A 27 -15.89 -6.22 0.12
CA GLN A 27 -16.78 -6.27 1.29
C GLN A 27 -16.03 -6.71 2.56
N SER A 28 -14.97 -7.48 2.39
CA SER A 28 -14.06 -7.93 3.45
C SER A 28 -12.61 -7.59 3.09
N SER A 29 -11.72 -7.73 4.06
CA SER A 29 -10.27 -7.69 3.88
C SER A 29 -9.67 -9.08 4.02
N TRP A 30 -8.54 -9.30 3.35
CA TRP A 30 -7.65 -10.41 3.66
C TRP A 30 -6.87 -10.15 4.95
N ASP A 31 -6.35 -11.23 5.52
CA ASP A 31 -5.60 -11.22 6.78
C ASP A 31 -4.12 -10.88 6.55
N VAL A 32 -3.70 -9.75 7.12
CA VAL A 32 -2.32 -9.24 6.99
C VAL A 32 -1.32 -10.17 7.67
N ASP A 33 -1.72 -10.89 8.72
CA ASP A 33 -0.84 -11.81 9.43
C ASP A 33 -0.34 -12.97 8.55
N LYS A 34 -1.15 -13.43 7.58
CA LYS A 34 -0.70 -14.41 6.58
C LYS A 34 0.45 -13.90 5.73
N VAL A 35 0.40 -12.62 5.32
CA VAL A 35 1.46 -11.99 4.53
C VAL A 35 2.70 -11.75 5.38
N LEU A 36 2.55 -11.28 6.62
CA LEU A 36 3.69 -11.11 7.53
C LEU A 36 4.38 -12.44 7.81
N SER A 37 3.62 -13.50 8.11
CA SER A 37 4.15 -14.86 8.31
C SER A 37 4.88 -15.39 7.06
N CYS A 38 4.32 -15.14 5.87
CA CYS A 38 4.96 -15.50 4.61
C CYS A 38 6.30 -14.77 4.43
N ILE A 39 6.34 -13.47 4.73
CA ILE A 39 7.57 -12.65 4.64
C ILE A 39 8.61 -13.12 5.65
N THR A 40 8.22 -13.40 6.89
CA THR A 40 9.13 -13.94 7.92
C THR A 40 9.69 -15.30 7.49
N GLY A 41 8.86 -16.14 6.87
CA GLY A 41 9.27 -17.43 6.33
C GLY A 41 10.26 -17.38 5.16
N TRP A 42 10.45 -16.22 4.50
CA TRP A 42 11.50 -16.06 3.50
C TRP A 42 12.90 -15.92 4.12
N GLY A 43 12.99 -15.54 5.40
CA GLY A 43 14.24 -15.40 6.13
C GLY A 43 14.97 -14.08 5.92
N ASP A 44 16.28 -14.09 6.24
CA ASP A 44 17.14 -12.92 6.34
C ASP A 44 17.31 -12.21 4.99
N ASN A 45 17.29 -10.87 5.02
CA ASN A 45 17.36 -10.02 3.83
C ASN A 45 18.60 -10.30 2.95
N SER A 46 19.71 -10.74 3.55
CA SER A 46 20.97 -11.03 2.86
C SER A 46 20.96 -12.33 2.10
N SER A 47 20.08 -13.26 2.47
CA SER A 47 19.92 -14.55 1.79
C SER A 47 18.98 -14.48 0.59
N LEU A 48 18.22 -13.39 0.44
CA LEU A 48 17.17 -13.27 -0.56
C LEU A 48 17.70 -12.87 -1.94
N SER A 49 17.18 -13.51 -2.98
CA SER A 49 17.37 -13.02 -4.36
C SER A 49 16.78 -11.61 -4.53
N MET A 50 17.33 -10.82 -5.46
CA MET A 50 16.84 -9.46 -5.77
C MET A 50 15.33 -9.41 -6.02
N LYS A 51 14.78 -10.44 -6.68
CA LYS A 51 13.34 -10.56 -6.96
C LYS A 51 12.52 -10.67 -5.67
N ILE A 52 12.88 -11.57 -4.76
CA ILE A 52 12.14 -11.75 -3.50
C ILE A 52 12.35 -10.54 -2.60
N LEU A 53 13.57 -10.02 -2.51
CA LEU A 53 13.90 -8.85 -1.71
C LEU A 53 13.10 -7.60 -2.13
N VAL A 54 13.00 -7.30 -3.44
CA VAL A 54 12.23 -6.14 -3.90
C VAL A 54 10.72 -6.33 -3.72
N GLN A 55 10.22 -7.57 -3.83
CA GLN A 55 8.82 -7.90 -3.56
C GLN A 55 8.50 -7.74 -2.06
N LYS A 56 9.37 -8.24 -1.18
CA LYS A 56 9.35 -8.04 0.28
C LYS A 56 9.31 -6.57 0.63
N LEU A 57 10.28 -5.81 0.13
CA LEU A 57 10.36 -4.37 0.35
C LEU A 57 9.08 -3.66 -0.12
N THR A 58 8.59 -3.96 -1.33
CA THR A 58 7.38 -3.34 -1.89
C THR A 58 6.16 -3.58 -1.00
N MET A 59 6.01 -4.80 -0.47
CA MET A 59 4.91 -5.12 0.45
C MET A 59 5.06 -4.40 1.79
N LEU A 60 6.26 -4.40 2.40
CA LEU A 60 6.51 -3.71 3.65
C LEU A 60 6.28 -2.20 3.53
N LEU A 61 6.75 -1.57 2.47
CA LEU A 61 6.48 -0.16 2.16
C LEU A 61 4.96 0.10 2.08
N ALA A 62 4.19 -0.78 1.42
CA ALA A 62 2.75 -0.62 1.27
C ALA A 62 1.97 -0.80 2.58
N LEU A 63 2.36 -1.80 3.39
CA LEU A 63 1.70 -2.08 4.67
C LEU A 63 1.95 -0.97 5.70
N THR A 64 3.20 -0.52 5.83
CA THR A 64 3.62 0.44 6.87
C THR A 64 3.25 1.89 6.54
N SER A 65 3.26 2.29 5.26
CA SER A 65 2.83 3.64 4.88
C SER A 65 1.32 3.81 4.75
N ALA A 66 0.57 2.71 4.63
CA ALA A 66 -0.79 2.72 4.07
C ALA A 66 -0.89 3.50 2.75
N GLY A 67 0.21 3.65 2.01
CA GLY A 67 0.33 4.48 0.80
C GLY A 67 -0.35 3.86 -0.42
N ARG A 68 -0.73 4.70 -1.40
CA ARG A 68 -1.17 4.18 -2.70
C ARG A 68 0.04 3.66 -3.47
N VAL A 69 -0.18 2.72 -4.39
CA VAL A 69 0.85 2.24 -5.32
C VAL A 69 1.51 3.39 -6.07
N SER A 70 0.73 4.41 -6.46
CA SER A 70 1.24 5.62 -7.12
C SER A 70 2.13 6.51 -6.23
N GLU A 71 1.99 6.42 -4.90
CA GLU A 71 2.85 7.14 -3.95
C GLU A 71 4.17 6.38 -3.75
N ILE A 72 4.11 5.06 -3.56
CA ILE A 72 5.28 4.19 -3.43
C ILE A 72 6.14 4.21 -4.70
N HIS A 73 5.50 4.22 -5.87
CA HIS A 73 6.19 4.34 -7.16
C HIS A 73 7.03 5.63 -7.28
N LYS A 74 6.67 6.69 -6.56
CA LYS A 74 7.33 8.00 -6.63
C LYS A 74 8.46 8.17 -5.62
N LEU A 75 8.79 7.13 -4.85
CA LEU A 75 9.93 7.15 -3.95
C LEU A 75 11.22 7.27 -4.77
N ASN A 76 12.05 8.25 -4.43
CA ASN A 76 13.26 8.60 -5.14
C ASN A 76 14.37 8.93 -4.13
N LEU A 77 15.59 8.47 -4.40
CA LEU A 77 16.76 8.56 -3.54
C LEU A 77 17.26 9.99 -3.35
N ASP A 78 17.07 10.87 -4.34
CA ASP A 78 17.41 12.30 -4.23
C ASP A 78 16.60 13.01 -3.14
N PHE A 79 15.45 12.43 -2.77
CA PHE A 79 14.53 12.96 -1.76
C PHE A 79 14.39 12.00 -0.56
N MET A 80 15.38 11.12 -0.37
CA MET A 80 15.48 10.21 0.76
C MET A 80 16.39 10.78 1.84
N CYS A 81 16.00 10.62 3.10
CA CYS A 81 16.85 10.93 4.24
C CYS A 81 16.82 9.77 5.24
N ASP A 82 17.96 9.12 5.45
CA ASP A 82 18.13 8.10 6.48
C ASP A 82 18.53 8.79 7.80
N LYS A 83 17.75 8.55 8.86
CA LYS A 83 17.98 9.10 10.20
C LYS A 83 18.54 8.06 11.18
N GLY A 84 18.80 6.83 10.72
CA GLY A 84 19.27 5.73 11.55
C GLY A 84 18.11 4.88 12.08
N ASP A 85 17.22 5.46 12.88
CA ASP A 85 16.04 4.82 13.45
C ASP A 85 14.83 4.81 12.49
N HIS A 86 14.80 5.72 11.52
CA HIS A 86 13.77 5.79 10.50
C HIS A 86 14.30 6.39 9.20
N ILE A 87 13.57 6.15 8.10
CA ILE A 87 13.87 6.69 6.78
C ILE A 87 12.68 7.51 6.28
N ILE A 88 12.97 8.72 5.80
CA ILE A 88 11.97 9.67 5.30
C ILE A 88 12.16 9.82 3.80
N PHE A 89 11.05 9.78 3.06
CA PHE A 89 10.99 10.18 1.67
C PHE A 89 10.07 11.37 1.48
N GLN A 90 10.59 12.43 0.88
CA GLN A 90 9.76 13.53 0.38
C GLN A 90 9.28 13.19 -1.04
N ILE A 91 7.97 13.25 -1.29
CA ILE A 91 7.45 12.98 -2.63
C ILE A 91 7.60 14.27 -3.47
N PRO A 92 8.42 14.27 -4.54
CA PRO A 92 8.78 15.50 -5.25
C PRO A 92 7.62 16.13 -6.04
N SER A 93 6.63 15.33 -6.43
CA SER A 93 5.49 15.77 -7.23
C SER A 93 4.24 16.07 -6.40
N LEU A 94 3.40 17.00 -6.87
CA LEU A 94 2.02 17.12 -6.44
C LEU A 94 1.30 15.77 -6.60
N THR A 95 0.82 15.21 -5.50
CA THR A 95 -0.09 14.06 -5.53
C THR A 95 -1.53 14.59 -5.63
N LYS A 96 -2.51 13.75 -6.00
CA LYS A 96 -3.94 14.15 -6.03
C LYS A 96 -4.45 14.72 -4.69
N THR A 97 -3.72 14.51 -3.60
CA THR A 97 -4.01 15.02 -2.25
C THR A 97 -3.32 16.35 -1.91
N CYS A 98 -2.41 16.85 -2.76
CA CYS A 98 -1.78 18.15 -2.59
C CYS A 98 -2.76 19.26 -2.97
N ARG A 99 -2.93 20.25 -2.09
CA ARG A 99 -3.68 21.49 -2.34
C ARG A 99 -2.69 22.66 -2.33
N PRO A 100 -2.96 23.77 -3.05
CA PRO A 100 -2.17 24.98 -2.93
C PRO A 100 -1.96 25.37 -1.46
N GLY A 101 -0.72 25.71 -1.07
CA GLY A 101 -0.37 26.09 0.31
C GLY A 101 -0.10 24.94 1.29
N LYS A 102 -0.17 23.66 0.87
CA LYS A 102 0.23 22.52 1.72
C LYS A 102 1.63 22.01 1.40
N THR A 103 2.36 21.59 2.44
CA THR A 103 3.69 20.99 2.33
C THR A 103 3.67 19.72 1.46
N LYS A 104 4.81 19.44 0.81
CA LYS A 104 4.96 18.22 0.02
C LYS A 104 4.75 17.00 0.92
N PRO A 105 4.06 15.96 0.43
CA PRO A 105 3.76 14.78 1.24
C PRO A 105 5.05 14.02 1.57
N GLU A 106 5.23 13.68 2.85
CA GLU A 106 6.35 12.85 3.35
C GLU A 106 5.90 11.45 3.76
N LEU A 107 6.65 10.42 3.36
CA LEU A 107 6.46 9.05 3.84
C LEU A 107 7.59 8.70 4.81
N LYS A 108 7.23 8.24 6.00
CA LYS A 108 8.17 7.84 7.06
C LYS A 108 8.08 6.34 7.30
N PHE A 109 9.23 5.70 7.37
CA PHE A 109 9.39 4.27 7.59
C PHE A 109 10.28 4.08 8.81
N TYR A 110 9.74 3.49 9.87
CA TYR A 110 10.44 3.31 11.13
C TYR A 110 11.09 1.93 11.20
N LYS A 111 12.20 1.84 11.93
CA LYS A 111 12.85 0.58 12.27
C LYS A 111 11.90 -0.25 13.14
N PHE A 112 11.98 -1.56 12.97
CA PHE A 112 11.21 -2.54 13.72
C PHE A 112 12.16 -3.56 14.34
N GLU A 113 11.78 -4.12 15.48
CA GLU A 113 12.62 -5.03 16.27
C GLU A 113 13.00 -6.30 15.50
N ASP A 114 12.04 -6.90 14.79
CA ASP A 114 12.30 -8.04 13.92
C ASP A 114 12.86 -7.57 12.57
N ASN A 115 14.14 -7.86 12.33
CA ASN A 115 14.85 -7.55 11.08
C ASN A 115 14.18 -8.15 9.83
N ASN A 116 13.47 -9.27 9.95
CA ASN A 116 12.76 -9.90 8.84
C ASN A 116 11.51 -9.12 8.43
N LEU A 117 10.92 -8.35 9.35
CA LEU A 117 9.76 -7.49 9.11
C LEU A 117 10.12 -6.00 9.06
N CYS A 118 11.39 -5.66 9.34
CA CYS A 118 11.85 -4.29 9.35
C CYS A 118 12.00 -3.72 7.94
N VAL A 119 11.14 -2.76 7.60
CA VAL A 119 11.18 -2.04 6.32
C VAL A 119 12.48 -1.27 6.12
N VAL A 120 13.06 -0.71 7.19
CA VAL A 120 14.32 0.06 7.15
C VAL A 120 15.49 -0.85 6.80
N GLU A 121 15.65 -1.98 7.51
CA GLU A 121 16.74 -2.92 7.22
C GLU A 121 16.58 -3.57 5.84
N CYS A 122 15.34 -3.91 5.45
CA CYS A 122 15.07 -4.43 4.11
C CYS A 122 15.39 -3.40 3.01
N LEU A 123 15.10 -2.11 3.24
CA LEU A 123 15.42 -1.03 2.32
C LEU A 123 16.93 -0.86 2.17
N ARG A 124 17.66 -0.78 3.29
CA ARG A 124 19.13 -0.66 3.28
C ARG A 124 19.79 -1.81 2.53
N LYS A 125 19.38 -3.05 2.80
CA LYS A 125 19.92 -4.21 2.10
C LYS A 125 19.60 -4.18 0.60
N TYR A 126 18.41 -3.71 0.23
CA TYR A 126 18.05 -3.55 -1.18
C TYR A 126 18.88 -2.46 -1.87
N LEU A 127 19.20 -1.36 -1.18
CA LEU A 127 20.06 -0.31 -1.72
C LEU A 127 21.48 -0.82 -1.96
N GLU A 128 22.05 -1.53 -0.98
CA GLU A 128 23.36 -2.20 -1.12
C GLU A 128 23.39 -3.15 -2.33
N LEU A 129 22.36 -4.01 -2.46
CA LEU A 129 22.27 -4.95 -3.58
C LEU A 129 22.13 -4.26 -4.94
N THR A 130 21.56 -3.05 -4.98
CA THR A 130 21.30 -2.30 -6.22
C THR A 130 22.33 -1.21 -6.50
N GLU A 131 23.32 -1.00 -5.65
CA GLU A 131 24.32 0.05 -5.76
C GLU A 131 25.03 0.03 -7.12
N LYS A 132 25.62 -1.12 -7.48
CA LYS A 132 26.32 -1.31 -8.78
C LYS A 132 25.41 -1.15 -9.99
N ILE A 133 24.11 -1.43 -9.83
CA ILE A 133 23.12 -1.23 -10.90
C ILE A 133 22.84 0.26 -11.05
N ARG A 134 22.87 1.06 -9.98
CA ARG A 134 22.56 2.49 -10.00
C ARG A 134 23.71 3.30 -10.59
N ASP A 135 24.94 2.92 -10.30
CA ASP A 135 26.20 3.57 -10.73
C ASP A 135 26.58 3.33 -12.21
N THR A 136 25.62 3.41 -13.14
CA THR A 136 25.95 3.40 -14.57
C THR A 136 25.59 4.74 -15.18
N ASN A 137 26.45 5.24 -16.07
CA ASN A 137 26.30 6.50 -16.83
C ASN A 137 25.16 6.51 -17.85
N ASP A 138 24.08 5.75 -17.60
CA ASP A 138 22.92 5.68 -18.48
C ASP A 138 21.99 6.88 -18.26
N ARG A 139 21.35 7.34 -19.35
CA ARG A 139 20.34 8.41 -19.40
C ARG A 139 19.06 8.10 -18.63
N LEU A 140 18.88 6.89 -18.10
CA LEU A 140 17.65 6.42 -17.49
C LEU A 140 17.29 7.03 -16.13
N ASN A 141 18.22 7.72 -15.46
CA ASN A 141 18.07 8.20 -14.08
C ASN A 141 17.53 7.11 -13.13
N ARG A 142 18.43 6.31 -12.54
CA ARG A 142 18.09 5.23 -11.59
C ARG A 142 18.01 5.68 -10.13
N ASN A 143 17.72 6.96 -9.90
CA ASN A 143 17.45 7.49 -8.56
C ASN A 143 16.03 7.12 -8.09
N TRP A 144 15.17 6.58 -8.96
CA TRP A 144 13.94 5.92 -8.51
C TRP A 144 14.26 4.74 -7.60
N LEU A 145 13.55 4.64 -6.46
CA LEU A 145 13.84 3.63 -5.47
C LEU A 145 13.72 2.23 -6.05
N LEU A 146 12.59 1.90 -6.67
CA LEU A 146 12.31 0.54 -7.12
C LEU A 146 12.77 0.34 -8.57
N LEU A 147 13.68 -0.61 -8.76
CA LEU A 147 14.22 -1.03 -10.05
C LEU A 147 13.74 -2.45 -10.39
N SER A 148 13.59 -2.73 -11.69
CA SER A 148 13.22 -4.06 -12.18
C SER A 148 14.30 -5.07 -11.79
N PHE A 149 13.90 -6.26 -11.34
CA PHE A 149 14.84 -7.37 -11.13
C PHE A 149 15.26 -8.05 -12.44
N VAL A 150 14.65 -7.68 -13.58
CA VAL A 150 15.01 -8.15 -14.92
C VAL A 150 15.88 -7.11 -15.60
N LYS A 151 16.99 -7.54 -16.23
CA LYS A 151 17.85 -6.67 -17.06
C LYS A 151 17.02 -5.97 -18.16
N PRO A 152 17.31 -4.70 -18.47
CA PRO A 152 18.43 -3.89 -18.00
C PRO A 152 18.13 -3.09 -16.69
N HIS A 153 17.25 -3.60 -15.82
CA HIS A 153 16.98 -3.05 -14.48
C HIS A 153 16.44 -1.60 -14.47
N HIS A 154 15.63 -1.25 -15.46
CA HIS A 154 14.93 0.03 -15.52
C HIS A 154 14.07 0.30 -14.26
N PRO A 155 13.82 1.57 -13.92
CA PRO A 155 12.77 1.94 -12.97
C PRO A 155 11.44 1.26 -13.33
N VAL A 156 10.77 0.71 -12.32
CA VAL A 156 9.51 -0.01 -12.55
C VAL A 156 8.32 0.92 -12.63
N THR A 157 7.30 0.50 -13.38
CA THR A 157 6.02 1.20 -13.49
C THR A 157 5.09 0.88 -12.32
N THR A 158 4.04 1.68 -12.14
CA THR A 158 2.96 1.42 -11.17
C THR A 158 2.28 0.07 -11.39
N SER A 159 2.14 -0.39 -12.63
CA SER A 159 1.54 -1.69 -12.96
C SER A 159 2.44 -2.86 -12.53
N THR A 160 3.77 -2.72 -12.66
CA THR A 160 4.73 -3.69 -12.15
C THR A 160 4.69 -3.78 -10.62
N LEU A 161 4.65 -2.65 -9.91
CA LEU A 161 4.46 -2.63 -8.45
C LEU A 161 3.17 -3.35 -8.03
N ALA A 162 2.06 -3.06 -8.71
CA ALA A 162 0.78 -3.72 -8.42
C ALA A 162 0.87 -5.24 -8.64
N ARG A 163 1.61 -5.69 -9.66
CA ARG A 163 1.86 -7.11 -9.91
C ARG A 163 2.70 -7.74 -8.81
N TRP A 164 3.74 -7.06 -8.32
CA TRP A 164 4.55 -7.53 -7.20
C TRP A 164 3.75 -7.65 -5.91
N LEU A 165 2.96 -6.65 -5.55
CA LEU A 165 2.05 -6.73 -4.40
C LEU A 165 1.10 -7.91 -4.52
N LYS A 166 0.49 -8.10 -5.70
CA LYS A 166 -0.39 -9.24 -5.96
C LYS A 166 0.35 -10.58 -5.85
N SER A 167 1.60 -10.65 -6.31
CA SER A 167 2.45 -11.83 -6.19
C SER A 167 2.67 -12.21 -4.73
N VAL A 168 3.01 -11.24 -3.88
CA VAL A 168 3.23 -11.46 -2.44
C VAL A 168 1.94 -11.94 -1.76
N ILE A 169 0.81 -11.31 -2.06
CA ILE A 169 -0.52 -11.75 -1.56
C ILE A 169 -0.79 -13.19 -1.99
N SER A 170 -0.51 -13.54 -3.24
CA SER A 170 -0.68 -14.90 -3.75
C SER A 170 0.24 -15.90 -3.05
N SER A 171 1.50 -15.54 -2.81
CA SER A 171 2.47 -16.38 -2.09
C SER A 171 2.04 -16.67 -0.65
N ALA A 172 1.28 -15.75 -0.03
CA ALA A 172 0.68 -15.95 1.29
C ALA A 172 -0.61 -16.78 1.28
N GLY A 173 -0.98 -17.39 0.14
CA GLY A 173 -2.18 -18.22 0.01
C GLY A 173 -3.49 -17.45 0.02
N ILE A 174 -3.46 -16.14 -0.27
CA ILE A 174 -4.67 -15.31 -0.34
C ILE A 174 -5.19 -15.28 -1.78
N ASP A 175 -6.50 -15.43 -1.93
CA ASP A 175 -7.14 -15.42 -3.24
C ASP A 175 -7.01 -14.07 -3.95
N THR A 176 -6.23 -14.07 -5.03
CA THR A 176 -5.97 -12.89 -5.84
C THR A 176 -6.96 -12.68 -6.98
N ALA A 177 -7.94 -13.58 -7.16
CA ALA A 177 -9.12 -13.32 -7.98
C ALA A 177 -9.96 -12.21 -7.32
N ASN A 178 -10.20 -12.37 -6.02
CA ASN A 178 -10.92 -11.42 -5.19
C ASN A 178 -10.09 -10.21 -4.77
N TYR A 179 -8.88 -10.40 -4.23
CA TYR A 179 -8.06 -9.30 -3.70
C TYR A 179 -6.95 -8.87 -4.67
N LYS A 180 -6.91 -7.57 -5.01
CA LYS A 180 -5.85 -6.98 -5.86
C LYS A 180 -4.92 -6.09 -5.02
N ALA A 181 -3.83 -5.61 -5.61
CA ALA A 181 -2.85 -4.74 -4.95
C ALA A 181 -3.45 -3.55 -4.17
N HIS A 182 -4.51 -2.94 -4.68
CA HIS A 182 -5.16 -1.81 -4.01
C HIS A 182 -5.85 -2.17 -2.69
N SER A 183 -6.17 -3.46 -2.48
CA SER A 183 -6.77 -3.92 -1.22
C SER A 183 -5.79 -3.84 -0.04
N THR A 184 -4.48 -3.85 -0.28
CA THR A 184 -3.44 -3.76 0.77
C THR A 184 -3.63 -2.57 1.69
N ARG A 185 -4.00 -1.41 1.15
CA ARG A 185 -4.27 -0.20 1.93
C ARG A 185 -5.45 -0.37 2.90
N SER A 186 -6.51 -1.05 2.45
CA SER A 186 -7.67 -1.36 3.30
C SER A 186 -7.30 -2.39 4.37
N ALA A 187 -6.49 -3.39 3.99
CA ALA A 187 -6.06 -4.45 4.88
C ALA A 187 -5.17 -3.94 6.02
N CYS A 188 -4.14 -3.14 5.72
CA CYS A 188 -3.26 -2.61 6.76
C CYS A 188 -3.99 -1.64 7.70
N THR A 189 -4.83 -0.75 7.17
CA THR A 189 -5.58 0.21 8.02
C THR A 189 -6.65 -0.49 8.86
N SER A 190 -7.32 -1.52 8.33
CA SER A 190 -8.25 -2.36 9.12
C SER A 190 -7.53 -3.19 10.19
N LYS A 191 -6.32 -3.68 9.92
CA LYS A 191 -5.50 -4.34 10.94
C LYS A 191 -5.06 -3.35 12.02
N ALA A 192 -4.53 -2.18 11.65
CA ALA A 192 -4.10 -1.17 12.60
C ALA A 192 -5.23 -0.75 13.56
N PHE A 193 -6.44 -0.54 13.02
CA PHE A 193 -7.60 -0.21 13.84
C PHE A 193 -7.96 -1.32 14.84
N ARG A 194 -7.97 -2.57 14.38
CA ARG A 194 -8.22 -3.74 15.25
C ARG A 194 -7.14 -3.95 16.31
N ALA A 195 -5.90 -3.52 16.02
CA ALA A 195 -4.79 -3.51 16.97
C ALA A 195 -4.83 -2.32 17.95
N GLY A 196 -5.88 -1.49 17.92
CA GLY A 196 -6.06 -0.38 18.87
C GLY A 196 -5.49 0.97 18.44
N VAL A 197 -4.94 1.09 17.22
CA VAL A 197 -4.46 2.38 16.71
C VAL A 197 -5.66 3.32 16.52
N SER A 198 -5.54 4.55 17.05
CA SER A 198 -6.63 5.52 17.00
C SER A 198 -7.02 5.84 15.54
N SER A 199 -8.32 6.07 15.32
CA SER A 199 -8.81 6.45 13.98
C SER A 199 -8.17 7.74 13.47
N SER A 200 -7.86 8.68 14.37
CA SER A 200 -7.14 9.93 14.05
C SER A 200 -5.73 9.66 13.50
N GLU A 201 -4.99 8.75 14.12
CA GLU A 201 -3.64 8.37 13.67
C GLU A 201 -3.68 7.62 12.35
N ILE A 202 -4.62 6.68 12.17
CA ILE A 202 -4.84 6.00 10.89
C ILE A 202 -5.19 6.99 9.79
N MET A 203 -6.07 7.95 10.07
CA MET A 203 -6.43 9.00 9.12
C MET A 203 -5.23 9.88 8.76
N LYS A 204 -4.37 10.22 9.72
CA LYS A 204 -3.13 10.97 9.49
C LYS A 204 -2.17 10.17 8.61
N GLN A 205 -1.92 8.91 8.96
CA GLN A 205 -1.02 8.01 8.22
C GLN A 205 -1.51 7.76 6.79
N ALA A 206 -2.78 7.44 6.63
CA ALA A 206 -3.42 7.23 5.34
C ALA A 206 -3.81 8.55 4.65
N ARG A 207 -3.51 9.73 5.20
CA ARG A 207 -3.80 11.04 4.61
C ARG A 207 -5.26 11.21 4.16
N TRP A 208 -6.21 10.78 5.00
CA TRP A 208 -7.64 11.01 4.77
C TRP A 208 -8.13 12.22 5.56
N SER A 209 -8.96 13.04 4.93
CA SER A 209 -9.54 14.23 5.55
C SER A 209 -10.85 13.95 6.29
N ASN A 210 -11.45 12.77 6.10
CA ASN A 210 -12.76 12.44 6.67
C ASN A 210 -12.79 10.99 7.15
N LEU A 211 -13.23 10.79 8.40
CA LEU A 211 -13.38 9.48 9.03
C LEU A 211 -14.38 8.59 8.29
N THR A 212 -15.44 9.17 7.74
CA THR A 212 -16.44 8.47 6.91
C THR A 212 -15.79 7.82 5.68
N THR A 213 -14.71 8.40 5.16
CA THR A 213 -13.94 7.77 4.07
C THR A 213 -13.31 6.47 4.55
N PHE A 214 -12.68 6.49 5.73
CA PHE A 214 -12.09 5.29 6.34
C PHE A 214 -13.16 4.24 6.61
N SER A 215 -14.20 4.58 7.38
CA SER A 215 -15.22 3.61 7.82
C SER A 215 -16.00 2.99 6.65
N ARG A 216 -16.33 3.78 5.62
CA ARG A 216 -17.12 3.29 4.48
C ARG A 216 -16.30 2.48 3.47
N PHE A 217 -15.10 2.95 3.13
CA PHE A 217 -14.36 2.42 1.98
C PHE A 217 -13.18 1.52 2.35
N TYR A 218 -12.57 1.70 3.52
CA TYR A 218 -11.30 1.04 3.86
C TYR A 218 -11.38 0.14 5.08
N TYR A 219 -12.19 0.48 6.09
CA TYR A 219 -12.47 -0.42 7.19
C TYR A 219 -13.32 -1.58 6.68
N LYS A 220 -12.75 -2.78 6.71
CA LYS A 220 -13.41 -4.00 6.23
C LYS A 220 -13.21 -5.13 7.25
N PRO A 221 -14.27 -5.91 7.55
CA PRO A 221 -14.13 -7.11 8.38
C PRO A 221 -13.23 -8.14 7.69
N LEU A 222 -12.63 -9.05 8.45
CA LEU A 222 -11.86 -10.15 7.86
C LEU A 222 -12.75 -11.08 7.05
N ALA A 223 -12.22 -11.62 5.96
CA ALA A 223 -12.90 -12.70 5.23
C ALA A 223 -13.15 -13.89 6.18
N GLY A 224 -14.40 -14.34 6.24
CA GLY A 224 -14.80 -15.44 7.14
C GLY A 224 -15.00 -15.03 8.60
N SER A 225 -14.97 -13.73 8.94
CA SER A 225 -15.40 -13.29 10.26
C SER A 225 -16.91 -13.50 10.39
N ASP A 226 -17.30 -14.49 11.18
CA ASP A 226 -18.69 -14.76 11.48
C ASP A 226 -19.10 -13.90 12.69
N PHE A 227 -19.99 -12.94 12.45
CA PHE A 227 -20.55 -12.10 13.51
C PHE A 227 -21.12 -12.97 14.63
N GLN A 228 -21.77 -14.07 14.28
CA GLN A 228 -22.33 -15.00 15.25
C GLN A 228 -21.25 -15.60 16.13
N LYS A 229 -20.13 -16.05 15.57
CA LYS A 229 -19.01 -16.59 16.38
C LYS A 229 -18.43 -15.54 17.30
N ALA A 230 -18.22 -14.32 16.83
CA ALA A 230 -17.66 -13.24 17.65
C ALA A 230 -18.57 -12.86 18.84
N VAL A 231 -19.89 -12.96 18.67
CA VAL A 231 -20.88 -12.67 19.74
C VAL A 231 -21.04 -13.85 20.72
N LEU A 232 -20.84 -15.08 20.25
CA LEU A 232 -21.09 -16.29 21.05
C LEU A 232 -19.84 -16.86 21.75
N ILE A 233 -18.64 -16.30 21.51
CA ILE A 233 -17.44 -16.64 22.29
C ILE A 233 -17.62 -16.02 23.69
N ARG A 234 -17.73 -16.89 24.70
CA ARG A 234 -17.74 -16.53 26.12
C ARG A 234 -16.33 -16.39 26.66
#